data_AF-A0AAJ1HTW9-F1
#
_entry.id   AF-A0AAJ1HTW9-F1
#
_cell.length_a   1.000
_cell.length_b   1.000
_cell.length_c   1.000
_cell.angle_alpha   90.00
_cell.angle_beta   90.00
_cell.angle_gamma   90.00
#
_symmetry.space_group_name_H-M   'P 1'
#
loop_
_entity.id
_entity.type
_entity.pdbx_description
1 polymer ?
#
loop_
_entity_poly.entity_id
_entity_poly.type
_entity_poly.pdbx_seq_one_letter_code
_entity_poly.pdbx_strand_id
1 'polypeptide(L)'
;MSDNPIIKIGNRDVYVEETNAEKPYDLVQIANITAISPDIAIEQDLKSIADQLEGSTHNSTDIAIKPTIAVNERRIDYSMPGIYKVAVSAMDANGNIAIDYLQVHVLSPKDVRRVEAGKEPLEKEFAKEERRQKGNKRQQRKRQRQIKQAANPKPEKNRNERGKSKRKNKRLVIFLILLQLVIIAGTLLFFHTINNSKPAESFHDVEVNDSLSTYNKEANTLINQLEMATEAYEKNNNKTMFYKSVGVVQSDNYSLQMSLSYRKKHGKGYLTLENKLQKLANTAQVMQTVKSPQKATKVYQKAYGGMNKISMIVDDMVLSN
;
A
#
# COMPACT_ATOMS: atom_id res chain seq x y z
N MET A 1 -18.31 0.03 18.01
CA MET A 1 -17.28 -0.46 17.09
C MET A 1 -15.97 -0.14 17.79
N SER A 2 -15.11 -1.13 18.01
CA SER A 2 -13.77 -0.88 18.57
C SER A 2 -12.98 -0.12 17.51
N ASP A 3 -12.30 0.95 17.93
CA ASP A 3 -11.52 1.79 17.03
C ASP A 3 -10.20 1.09 16.66
N ASN A 4 -9.64 1.43 15.49
CA ASN A 4 -8.36 0.87 15.05
C ASN A 4 -7.22 1.29 16.00
N PRO A 5 -6.16 0.47 16.17
CA PRO A 5 -4.99 0.87 16.93
C PRO A 5 -4.35 2.13 16.34
N ILE A 6 -3.79 2.98 17.19
CA ILE A 6 -3.09 4.19 16.78
C ILE A 6 -1.59 3.91 16.79
N ILE A 7 -0.94 4.07 15.63
CA ILE A 7 0.52 3.98 15.50
C ILE A 7 1.13 5.36 15.81
N LYS A 8 2.12 5.40 16.70
CA LYS A 8 2.94 6.57 16.98
C LYS A 8 4.39 6.26 16.57
N ILE A 9 4.93 7.05 15.67
CA ILE A 9 6.31 6.97 15.20
C ILE A 9 7.03 8.22 15.69
N GLY A 10 8.04 8.06 16.55
CA GLY A 10 8.83 9.18 17.06
C GLY A 10 9.66 9.83 15.96
N ASN A 11 10.47 9.03 15.26
CA ASN A 11 11.32 9.48 14.17
C ASN A 11 10.80 8.94 12.83
N ARG A 12 10.17 9.80 12.02
CA ARG A 12 9.69 9.42 10.68
C ARG A 12 10.80 9.26 9.65
N ASP A 13 11.97 9.82 9.92
CA ASP A 13 13.18 9.68 9.11
C ASP A 13 14.24 8.96 9.94
N VAL A 14 14.66 7.79 9.49
CA VAL A 14 15.72 6.97 10.09
C VAL A 14 16.91 6.97 9.16
N TYR A 15 18.11 7.20 9.68
CA TYR A 15 19.36 7.17 8.91
C TYR A 15 20.18 5.97 9.35
N VAL A 16 20.63 5.19 8.39
CA VAL A 16 21.45 3.99 8.61
C VAL A 16 22.59 3.96 7.62
N GLU A 17 23.65 3.23 7.92
CA GLU A 17 24.78 3.06 7.03
C GLU A 17 24.50 1.94 6.02
N GLU A 18 25.12 2.02 4.85
CA GLU A 18 25.09 0.90 3.90
C GLU A 18 25.83 -0.33 4.47
N THR A 19 25.28 -1.51 4.27
CA THR A 19 25.87 -2.77 4.72
C THR A 19 25.29 -3.97 3.94
N ASN A 20 26.10 -5.02 3.82
CA ASN A 20 25.71 -6.29 3.17
C ASN A 20 25.08 -7.30 4.14
N ALA A 21 24.96 -6.96 5.42
CA ALA A 21 24.36 -7.85 6.41
C ALA A 21 22.84 -7.97 6.19
N GLU A 22 22.30 -9.17 6.42
CA GLU A 22 20.86 -9.40 6.36
C GLU A 22 20.18 -8.87 7.63
N LYS A 23 19.26 -7.91 7.49
CA LYS A 23 18.53 -7.24 8.60
C LYS A 23 19.44 -6.68 9.71
N PRO A 24 20.31 -5.72 9.38
CA PRO A 24 21.30 -5.16 10.29
C PRO A 24 20.74 -4.22 11.37
N TYR A 25 19.51 -3.74 11.22
CA TYR A 25 18.93 -2.70 12.09
C TYR A 25 17.58 -3.11 12.64
N ASP A 26 17.32 -2.78 13.91
CA ASP A 26 16.00 -2.84 14.51
C ASP A 26 15.29 -1.49 14.32
N LEU A 27 14.52 -1.38 13.22
CA LEU A 27 13.81 -0.14 12.91
C LEU A 27 12.70 0.21 13.90
N VAL A 28 12.16 -0.76 14.65
CA VAL A 28 11.14 -0.50 15.68
C VAL A 28 11.77 0.33 16.80
N GLN A 29 12.96 -0.07 17.24
CA GLN A 29 13.70 0.63 18.27
C GLN A 29 14.21 1.99 17.77
N ILE A 30 14.84 2.05 16.60
CA ILE A 30 15.45 3.29 16.08
C ILE A 30 14.39 4.37 15.81
N ALA A 31 13.23 3.99 15.25
CA ALA A 31 12.16 4.93 14.95
C ALA A 31 11.25 5.25 16.16
N ASN A 32 11.49 4.63 17.33
CA ASN A 32 10.63 4.71 18.52
C ASN A 32 9.16 4.42 18.18
N ILE A 33 8.91 3.30 17.51
CA ILE A 33 7.56 2.93 17.07
C ILE A 33 6.79 2.35 18.26
N THR A 34 5.63 2.91 18.53
CA THR A 34 4.69 2.39 19.52
C THR A 34 3.29 2.31 18.93
N ALA A 35 2.47 1.42 19.47
CA ALA A 35 1.08 1.28 19.07
C ALA A 35 0.18 1.22 20.32
N ILE A 36 -0.94 1.93 20.26
CA ILE A 36 -1.89 2.05 21.37
C ILE A 36 -3.24 1.57 20.86
N SER A 37 -3.85 0.60 21.55
CA SER A 37 -5.24 0.26 21.29
C SER A 37 -6.12 1.35 21.92
N PRO A 38 -7.08 1.92 21.19
CA PRO A 38 -7.99 2.94 21.73
C PRO A 38 -8.83 2.41 22.90
N ASP A 39 -9.08 1.09 22.96
CA ASP A 39 -9.80 0.46 24.06
C ASP A 39 -8.99 0.56 25.39
N ILE A 40 -7.65 0.62 25.32
CA ILE A 40 -6.76 0.75 26.50
C ILE A 40 -6.64 2.22 26.97
N ALA A 41 -6.88 3.19 26.08
CA ALA A 41 -6.81 4.61 26.44
C ALA A 41 -7.90 5.01 27.45
N ILE A 42 -9.04 4.29 27.45
CA ILE A 42 -10.13 4.50 28.40
C ILE A 42 -9.76 3.97 29.80
N GLU A 43 -8.92 2.94 29.88
CA GLU A 43 -8.56 2.30 31.15
C GLU A 43 -7.58 3.15 31.99
N GLN A 44 -6.70 3.94 31.36
CA GLN A 44 -5.82 4.88 32.08
C GLN A 44 -6.61 6.04 32.70
N ASP A 45 -7.62 6.56 32.01
CA ASP A 45 -8.53 7.58 32.56
C ASP A 45 -9.44 6.98 33.64
N LEU A 46 -9.91 5.74 33.49
CA LEU A 46 -10.71 5.05 34.51
C LEU A 46 -9.90 4.69 35.76
N LYS A 47 -8.59 4.40 35.65
CA LYS A 47 -7.73 4.13 36.81
C LYS A 47 -7.53 5.38 37.67
N SER A 48 -7.47 6.57 37.06
CA SER A 48 -7.50 7.85 37.77
C SER A 48 -8.82 8.11 38.51
N ILE A 49 -9.93 7.53 38.05
CA ILE A 49 -11.26 7.64 38.68
C ILE A 49 -11.44 6.56 39.76
N ALA A 50 -10.88 5.36 39.57
CA ALA A 50 -10.91 4.26 40.52
C ALA A 50 -10.03 4.53 41.76
N ASP A 51 -8.88 5.20 41.59
CA ASP A 51 -8.04 5.64 42.72
C ASP A 51 -8.70 6.75 43.57
N GLN A 52 -9.75 7.42 43.07
CA GLN A 52 -10.61 8.32 43.85
C GLN A 52 -11.79 7.60 44.54
N LEU A 53 -11.98 6.30 44.28
CA LEU A 53 -13.05 5.47 44.81
C LEU A 53 -12.44 4.22 45.47
N GLU A 54 -11.60 4.41 46.48
CA GLU A 54 -11.12 3.32 47.33
C GLU A 54 -12.33 2.59 47.96
N GLY A 55 -12.60 1.36 47.49
CA GLY A 55 -13.61 0.51 48.14
C GLY A 55 -14.22 -0.62 47.31
N SER A 56 -13.84 -0.84 46.05
CA SER A 56 -14.40 -1.96 45.27
C SER A 56 -13.33 -2.90 44.75
N THR A 57 -13.25 -4.08 45.36
CA THR A 57 -12.55 -5.25 44.83
C THR A 57 -13.26 -5.73 43.55
N HIS A 58 -12.81 -5.26 42.40
CA HIS A 58 -13.03 -5.94 41.13
C HIS A 58 -11.67 -6.37 40.57
N ASN A 59 -11.40 -7.67 40.66
CA ASN A 59 -10.41 -8.34 39.82
C ASN A 59 -10.93 -8.32 38.37
N SER A 60 -10.88 -7.15 37.73
CA SER A 60 -10.82 -7.08 36.28
C SER A 60 -9.35 -7.19 35.92
N THR A 61 -8.86 -8.42 35.81
CA THR A 61 -7.63 -8.66 35.04
C THR A 61 -7.98 -8.53 33.57
N ASP A 62 -8.34 -7.32 33.14
CA ASP A 62 -8.29 -6.96 31.73
C ASP A 62 -6.79 -6.84 31.42
N ILE A 63 -6.22 -7.94 30.95
CA ILE A 63 -4.84 -7.95 30.49
C ILE A 63 -4.85 -7.05 29.25
N ALA A 64 -4.48 -5.78 29.41
CA ALA A 64 -4.35 -4.82 28.32
C ALA A 64 -3.44 -5.43 27.23
N ILE A 65 -4.04 -6.03 26.20
CA ILE A 65 -3.30 -6.70 25.13
C ILE A 65 -2.69 -5.60 24.27
N LYS A 66 -1.40 -5.34 24.49
CA LYS A 66 -0.64 -4.39 23.68
C LYS A 66 -0.72 -4.78 22.20
N PRO A 67 -1.02 -3.84 21.30
CA PRO A 67 -1.02 -4.13 19.87
C PRO A 67 0.34 -4.69 19.42
N THR A 68 0.31 -5.67 18.53
CA THR A 68 1.54 -6.22 17.94
C THR A 68 1.98 -5.34 16.78
N ILE A 69 3.25 -4.91 16.79
CA ILE A 69 3.84 -4.08 15.74
C ILE A 69 4.62 -4.97 14.77
N ALA A 70 4.47 -4.72 13.48
CA ALA A 70 5.29 -5.32 12.44
C ALA A 70 5.83 -4.25 11.50
N VAL A 71 7.10 -4.40 11.09
CA VAL A 71 7.77 -3.50 10.14
C VAL A 71 8.18 -4.32 8.91
N ASN A 72 7.77 -3.87 7.73
CA ASN A 72 8.05 -4.59 6.48
C ASN A 72 9.34 -4.09 5.83
N GLU A 73 10.47 -4.66 6.23
CA GLU A 73 11.81 -4.30 5.75
C GLU A 73 12.21 -4.95 4.43
N ARG A 74 11.38 -5.83 3.83
CA ARG A 74 11.73 -6.62 2.64
C ARG A 74 12.13 -5.78 1.40
N ARG A 75 11.86 -4.48 1.43
CA ARG A 75 12.11 -3.54 0.32
C ARG A 75 13.33 -2.67 0.52
N ILE A 76 14.02 -2.81 1.66
CA ILE A 76 15.22 -2.04 1.93
C ILE A 76 16.39 -2.87 1.45
N ASP A 77 17.08 -2.34 0.44
CA ASP A 77 18.40 -2.84 0.10
C ASP A 77 19.43 -2.04 0.89
N TYR A 78 19.90 -2.62 2.00
CA TYR A 78 20.88 -1.97 2.85
C TYR A 78 22.26 -1.86 2.16
N SER A 79 22.51 -2.57 1.06
CA SER A 79 23.78 -2.44 0.31
C SER A 79 23.79 -1.25 -0.65
N MET A 80 22.64 -0.62 -0.88
CA MET A 80 22.49 0.48 -1.83
C MET A 80 22.02 1.76 -1.13
N PRO A 81 22.82 2.85 -1.18
CA PRO A 81 22.38 4.14 -0.69
C PRO A 81 21.10 4.63 -1.36
N GLY A 82 20.19 5.19 -0.57
CA GLY A 82 18.93 5.73 -1.06
C GLY A 82 17.86 5.88 0.01
N ILE A 83 16.70 6.35 -0.43
CA ILE A 83 15.54 6.60 0.44
C ILE A 83 14.47 5.53 0.20
N TYR A 84 14.21 4.74 1.23
CA TYR A 84 13.25 3.64 1.23
C TYR A 84 12.02 4.01 2.05
N LYS A 85 10.82 3.69 1.53
CA LYS A 85 9.57 3.81 2.29
C LYS A 85 9.18 2.46 2.86
N VAL A 86 9.05 2.41 4.17
CA VAL A 86 8.79 1.19 4.93
C VAL A 86 7.41 1.29 5.55
N ALA A 87 6.61 0.23 5.37
CA ALA A 87 5.30 0.14 5.97
C ALA A 87 5.42 -0.41 7.40
N VAL A 88 4.71 0.24 8.32
CA VAL A 88 4.56 -0.16 9.71
C VAL A 88 3.10 -0.52 9.92
N SER A 89 2.83 -1.71 10.46
CA SER A 89 1.48 -2.12 10.82
C SER A 89 1.38 -2.41 12.31
N ALA A 90 0.21 -2.15 12.87
CA ALA A 90 -0.15 -2.54 14.22
C ALA A 90 -1.48 -3.27 14.20
N MET A 91 -1.57 -4.37 14.93
CA MET A 91 -2.80 -5.16 15.08
C MET A 91 -3.14 -5.31 16.56
N ASP A 92 -4.39 -4.99 16.92
CA ASP A 92 -4.89 -5.17 18.28
C ASP A 92 -5.42 -6.60 18.53
N ALA A 93 -5.88 -6.87 19.74
CA ALA A 93 -6.45 -8.17 20.12
C ALA A 93 -7.74 -8.53 19.38
N ASN A 94 -8.48 -7.52 18.92
CA ASN A 94 -9.74 -7.66 18.20
C ASN A 94 -9.50 -7.91 16.70
N GLY A 95 -8.25 -7.86 16.25
CA GLY A 95 -7.87 -8.02 14.85
C GLY A 95 -8.02 -6.76 14.02
N ASN A 96 -8.22 -5.59 14.64
CA ASN A 96 -8.21 -4.32 13.93
C ASN A 96 -6.77 -3.96 13.57
N ILE A 97 -6.57 -3.46 12.34
CA ILE A 97 -5.24 -3.18 11.80
C ILE A 97 -5.13 -1.69 11.45
N ALA A 98 -4.01 -1.08 11.83
CA ALA A 98 -3.59 0.22 11.34
C ALA A 98 -2.27 0.12 10.59
N ILE A 99 -2.05 1.06 9.66
CA ILE A 99 -0.87 1.12 8.81
C ILE A 99 -0.37 2.58 8.77
N ASP A 100 0.92 2.80 8.98
CA ASP A 100 1.63 4.08 8.76
C ASP A 100 2.97 3.79 8.05
N TYR A 101 3.74 4.84 7.76
CA TYR A 101 4.97 4.77 6.98
C TYR A 101 6.11 5.54 7.64
N LEU A 102 7.32 4.97 7.56
CA LEU A 102 8.59 5.63 7.90
C LEU A 102 9.51 5.65 6.67
N GLN A 103 10.41 6.63 6.63
CA GLN A 103 11.45 6.75 5.60
C GLN A 103 12.80 6.33 6.17
N VAL A 104 13.44 5.35 5.53
CA VAL A 104 14.81 4.90 5.85
C VAL A 104 15.75 5.47 4.81
N HIS A 105 16.75 6.22 5.25
CA HIS A 105 17.83 6.77 4.45
C HIS A 105 19.05 5.88 4.65
N VAL A 106 19.36 5.04 3.67
CA VAL A 106 20.60 4.26 3.65
C VAL A 106 21.70 5.18 3.10
N LEU A 107 22.72 5.44 3.90
CA LEU A 107 23.76 6.40 3.62
C LEU A 107 25.04 5.71 3.16
N SER A 108 25.67 6.28 2.14
CA SER A 108 27.04 5.92 1.79
C SER A 108 28.01 6.32 2.91
N PRO A 109 29.19 5.68 3.06
CA PRO A 109 30.20 6.06 4.05
C PRO A 109 30.62 7.54 3.94
N LYS A 110 30.53 8.11 2.73
CA LYS A 110 30.78 9.52 2.50
C LYS A 110 29.68 10.41 3.10
N ASP A 111 28.41 10.01 2.95
CA ASP A 111 27.27 10.75 3.51
C ASP A 111 27.19 10.63 5.03
N VAL A 112 27.54 9.48 5.60
CA VAL A 112 27.68 9.29 7.05
C VAL A 112 28.60 10.35 7.64
N ARG A 113 29.83 10.47 7.10
CA ARG A 113 30.81 11.48 7.55
C ARG A 113 30.29 12.92 7.43
N ARG A 114 29.42 13.20 6.45
CA ARG A 114 28.80 14.52 6.32
C ARG A 114 27.79 14.76 7.43
N VAL A 115 26.91 13.79 7.68
CA VAL A 115 25.88 13.87 8.71
C VAL A 115 26.51 14.01 10.10
N GLU A 116 27.54 13.21 10.39
CA GLU A 116 28.33 13.32 11.64
C GLU A 116 29.02 14.68 11.78
N ALA A 117 29.49 15.27 10.67
CA ALA A 117 30.03 16.62 10.64
C ALA A 117 28.95 17.72 10.70
N GLY A 118 27.69 17.38 10.96
CA GLY A 118 26.56 18.32 11.05
C GLY A 118 26.10 18.89 9.71
N LYS A 119 26.50 18.29 8.58
CA LYS A 119 26.10 18.69 7.23
C LYS A 119 24.96 17.80 6.72
N GLU A 120 24.04 18.36 5.95
CA GLU A 120 22.98 17.57 5.31
C GLU A 120 23.57 16.54 4.32
N PRO A 121 22.92 15.37 4.14
CA PRO A 121 23.29 14.38 3.12
C PRO A 121 23.33 14.98 1.70
N LEU A 122 24.22 14.50 0.84
CA LEU A 122 24.35 14.97 -0.56
C LEU A 122 23.01 14.96 -1.29
N GLU A 123 22.22 13.92 -1.11
CA GLU A 123 20.96 13.74 -1.83
C GLU A 123 19.92 14.82 -1.51
N LYS A 124 19.86 15.28 -0.24
CA LYS A 124 18.98 16.37 0.17
C LYS A 124 19.41 17.71 -0.41
N GLU A 125 20.72 17.92 -0.53
CA GLU A 125 21.29 19.12 -1.14
C GLU A 125 20.97 19.18 -2.64
N PHE A 126 21.13 18.07 -3.36
CA PHE A 126 20.74 17.96 -4.77
C PHE A 126 19.24 18.19 -4.99
N ALA A 127 18.38 17.60 -4.14
CA ALA A 127 16.93 17.81 -4.22
C ALA A 127 16.53 19.28 -3.96
N LYS A 128 17.21 19.95 -3.03
CA LYS A 128 16.99 21.37 -2.71
C LYS A 128 17.40 22.27 -3.88
N GLU A 129 18.52 21.96 -4.52
CA GLU A 129 19.00 22.71 -5.68
C GLU A 129 18.09 22.51 -6.91
N GLU A 130 17.61 21.29 -7.15
CA GLU A 130 16.64 21.04 -8.23
C GLU A 130 15.33 21.83 -8.01
N ARG A 131 14.86 21.90 -6.76
CA ARG A 131 13.69 22.73 -6.39
C ARG A 131 13.94 24.22 -6.64
N ARG A 132 15.13 24.73 -6.31
CA ARG A 132 15.53 26.12 -6.60
C ARG A 132 15.53 26.41 -8.09
N GLN A 133 16.10 25.52 -8.90
CA GLN A 133 16.11 25.65 -10.36
C GLN A 133 14.71 25.65 -10.95
N LYS A 134 13.82 24.75 -10.49
CA LYS A 134 12.40 24.73 -10.92
C LYS A 134 11.66 26.02 -10.52
N GLY A 135 11.94 26.56 -9.34
CA GLY A 135 11.41 27.84 -8.86
C GLY A 135 11.79 29.01 -9.77
N ASN A 136 13.08 29.14 -10.09
CA ASN A 136 13.61 30.19 -10.96
C ASN A 136 12.99 30.12 -12.36
N LYS A 137 12.84 28.91 -12.92
CA LYS A 137 12.21 28.70 -14.25
C LYS A 137 10.73 29.13 -14.25
N ARG A 138 9.99 28.89 -13.17
CA ARG A 138 8.60 29.38 -13.02
C ARG A 138 8.54 30.90 -12.96
N GLN A 139 9.47 31.53 -12.23
CA GLN A 139 9.51 32.99 -12.12
C GLN A 139 9.86 33.66 -13.45
N GLN A 140 10.83 33.10 -14.20
CA GLN A 140 11.13 33.56 -15.56
C GLN A 140 9.92 33.45 -16.50
N ARG A 141 9.18 32.34 -16.47
CA ARG A 141 7.94 32.17 -17.25
C ARG A 141 6.86 33.19 -16.88
N LYS A 142 6.73 33.55 -15.60
CA LYS A 142 5.80 34.61 -15.15
C LYS A 142 6.20 35.97 -15.70
N ARG A 143 7.49 36.34 -15.61
CA ARG A 143 8.02 37.60 -16.16
C ARG A 143 7.82 37.69 -17.68
N GLN A 144 8.10 36.60 -18.42
CA GLN A 144 7.86 36.57 -19.87
C GLN A 144 6.38 36.74 -20.24
N ARG A 145 5.45 36.17 -19.45
CA ARG A 145 4.01 36.38 -19.67
C ARG A 145 3.59 37.82 -19.42
N GLN A 146 4.12 38.46 -18.38
CA GLN A 146 3.85 39.87 -18.07
C GLN A 146 4.38 40.78 -19.18
N ILE A 147 5.60 40.55 -19.66
CA ILE A 147 6.18 41.29 -20.80
C ILE A 147 5.32 41.11 -22.05
N LYS A 148 4.88 39.88 -22.36
CA LYS A 148 3.99 39.62 -23.51
C LYS A 148 2.62 40.28 -23.38
N GLN A 149 2.08 40.39 -22.16
CA GLN A 149 0.80 41.06 -21.90
C GLN A 149 0.94 42.59 -21.98
N ALA A 150 2.06 43.15 -21.53
CA ALA A 150 2.36 44.57 -21.67
C ALA A 150 2.59 44.96 -23.14
N ALA A 151 3.22 44.09 -23.94
CA ALA A 151 3.48 44.32 -25.36
C ALA A 151 2.23 44.18 -26.26
N ASN A 152 1.18 43.50 -25.78
CA ASN A 152 -0.07 43.31 -26.52
C ASN A 152 -1.27 43.43 -25.56
N PRO A 153 -1.62 44.66 -25.14
CA PRO A 153 -2.79 44.87 -24.30
C PRO A 153 -4.02 44.37 -25.04
N LYS A 154 -4.68 43.35 -24.48
CA LYS A 154 -5.91 42.82 -25.06
C LYS A 154 -6.96 43.94 -25.10
N PRO A 155 -7.69 44.11 -26.22
CA PRO A 155 -8.77 45.08 -26.30
C PRO A 155 -9.80 44.76 -25.20
N GLU A 156 -10.14 45.79 -24.44
CA GLU A 156 -11.04 45.78 -23.30
C GLU A 156 -12.42 45.29 -23.75
N LYS A 157 -12.70 44.00 -23.53
CA LYS A 157 -14.02 43.44 -23.83
C LYS A 157 -15.01 43.90 -22.77
N ASN A 158 -15.81 44.87 -23.16
CA ASN A 158 -16.94 45.44 -22.43
C ASN A 158 -17.82 44.32 -21.84
N ARG A 159 -17.89 44.29 -20.52
CA ARG A 159 -18.38 43.15 -19.73
C ARG A 159 -19.81 43.39 -19.24
N ASN A 160 -20.72 43.66 -20.16
CA ASN A 160 -22.15 43.72 -19.87
C ASN A 160 -22.87 42.64 -20.67
N GLU A 161 -23.13 41.49 -20.04
CA GLU A 161 -24.27 40.61 -20.34
C GLU A 161 -24.24 39.39 -19.39
N ARG A 162 -24.81 39.59 -18.20
CA ARG A 162 -25.18 38.49 -17.28
C ARG A 162 -26.66 38.16 -17.50
N GLY A 163 -26.96 37.57 -18.65
CA GLY A 163 -28.28 37.00 -18.97
C GLY A 163 -28.45 35.63 -18.30
N LYS A 164 -29.40 35.57 -17.36
CA LYS A 164 -29.87 34.36 -16.68
C LYS A 164 -30.36 33.33 -17.72
N SER A 165 -29.66 32.20 -17.87
CA SER A 165 -30.10 31.09 -18.75
C SER A 165 -30.28 29.80 -17.94
N LYS A 166 -31.51 29.58 -17.45
CA LYS A 166 -31.99 28.31 -16.87
C LYS A 166 -32.41 27.31 -17.97
N ARG A 167 -31.54 27.04 -18.95
CA ARG A 167 -31.72 25.97 -19.94
C ARG A 167 -30.39 25.31 -20.29
N LYS A 168 -29.71 24.63 -19.35
CA LYS A 168 -28.36 24.07 -19.61
C LYS A 168 -28.07 22.64 -19.14
N ASN A 169 -29.07 21.81 -18.85
CA ASN A 169 -28.75 20.43 -18.42
C ASN A 169 -28.83 19.38 -19.53
N LYS A 170 -29.62 19.58 -20.60
CA LYS A 170 -29.70 18.56 -21.68
C LYS A 170 -28.43 18.50 -22.55
N ARG A 171 -27.84 19.64 -22.91
CA ARG A 171 -26.60 19.67 -23.70
C ARG A 171 -25.38 19.19 -22.92
N LEU A 172 -25.34 19.44 -21.61
CA LEU A 172 -24.27 18.93 -20.73
C LEU A 172 -24.33 17.40 -20.62
N VAL A 173 -25.53 16.84 -20.45
CA VAL A 173 -25.72 15.38 -20.37
C VAL A 173 -25.33 14.69 -21.69
N ILE A 174 -25.74 15.23 -22.83
CA ILE A 174 -25.34 14.68 -24.14
C ILE A 174 -23.81 14.77 -24.33
N PHE A 175 -23.18 15.87 -23.91
CA PHE A 175 -21.73 16.03 -23.98
C PHE A 175 -20.99 15.02 -23.08
N LEU A 176 -21.51 14.75 -21.88
CA LEU A 176 -20.93 13.75 -20.98
C LEU A 176 -21.04 12.32 -21.53
N ILE A 177 -22.15 11.98 -22.19
CA ILE A 177 -22.33 10.68 -22.84
C ILE A 177 -21.34 10.51 -24.00
N LEU A 178 -21.20 11.53 -24.86
CA LEU A 178 -20.23 11.49 -25.96
C LEU A 178 -18.78 11.39 -25.46
N LEU A 179 -18.46 12.08 -24.36
CA LEU A 179 -17.14 12.00 -23.74
C LEU A 179 -16.82 10.58 -23.23
N GLN A 180 -17.80 9.88 -22.64
CA GLN A 180 -17.59 8.49 -22.21
C GLN A 180 -17.38 7.53 -23.39
N LEU A 181 -18.09 7.72 -24.51
CA LEU A 181 -17.89 6.89 -25.70
C LEU A 181 -16.49 7.07 -26.31
N VAL A 182 -15.94 8.29 -26.31
CA VAL A 182 -14.56 8.55 -26.77
C VAL A 182 -13.53 7.87 -25.86
N ILE A 183 -13.76 7.87 -24.54
CA ILE A 183 -12.87 7.18 -23.59
C ILE A 183 -12.91 5.67 -23.83
N ILE A 184 -14.08 5.07 -24.04
CA ILE A 184 -14.23 3.63 -24.32
C ILE A 184 -13.59 3.25 -25.66
N ALA A 185 -13.76 4.06 -26.71
CA ALA A 185 -13.10 3.81 -27.98
C ALA A 185 -11.58 3.94 -27.88
N GLY A 186 -11.09 4.91 -27.11
CA GLY A 186 -9.67 5.10 -26.83
C GLY A 186 -9.04 3.94 -26.07
N THR A 187 -9.74 3.38 -25.08
CA THR A 187 -9.24 2.20 -24.34
C THR A 187 -9.24 0.96 -25.22
N LEU A 188 -10.28 0.73 -26.04
CA LEU A 188 -10.32 -0.39 -26.98
C LEU A 188 -9.21 -0.32 -28.04
N LEU A 189 -8.95 0.86 -28.60
CA LEU A 189 -7.84 1.07 -29.52
C LEU A 189 -6.49 0.85 -28.82
N PHE A 190 -6.30 1.37 -27.62
CA PHE A 190 -5.08 1.17 -26.83
C PHE A 190 -4.82 -0.32 -26.52
N PHE A 191 -5.85 -1.09 -26.16
CA PHE A 191 -5.75 -2.54 -26.00
C PHE A 191 -5.42 -3.26 -27.32
N HIS A 192 -5.99 -2.82 -28.44
CA HIS A 192 -5.68 -3.38 -29.75
C HIS A 192 -4.23 -3.11 -30.17
N THR A 193 -3.71 -1.92 -29.90
CA THR A 193 -2.30 -1.57 -30.19
C THR A 193 -1.32 -2.38 -29.33
N ILE A 194 -1.65 -2.61 -28.05
CA ILE A 194 -0.83 -3.45 -27.15
C ILE A 194 -0.82 -4.92 -27.58
N ASN A 195 -1.96 -5.42 -28.07
CA ASN A 195 -2.04 -6.82 -28.52
C ASN A 195 -1.32 -7.08 -29.85
N ASN A 196 -1.11 -6.04 -30.68
CA ASN A 196 -0.49 -6.16 -32.00
C ASN A 196 0.97 -5.68 -32.05
N SER A 197 1.51 -5.09 -30.99
CA SER A 197 2.94 -4.78 -30.93
C SER A 197 3.74 -6.07 -30.80
N LYS A 198 4.47 -6.44 -31.86
CA LYS A 198 5.45 -7.54 -31.82
C LYS A 198 6.42 -7.30 -30.65
N PRO A 199 6.71 -8.31 -29.82
CA PRO A 199 7.69 -8.17 -28.76
C PRO A 199 9.04 -7.81 -29.38
N ALA A 200 9.65 -6.73 -28.88
CA ALA A 200 11.03 -6.41 -29.18
C ALA A 200 11.92 -7.53 -28.62
N GLU A 201 12.87 -8.00 -29.44
CA GLU A 201 13.76 -9.10 -29.11
C GLU A 201 14.59 -8.84 -27.85
N SER A 202 14.99 -9.97 -27.25
CA SER A 202 15.38 -10.20 -25.88
C SER A 202 16.67 -9.50 -25.46
N PHE A 203 16.68 -9.03 -24.21
CA PHE A 203 17.75 -9.24 -23.23
C PHE A 203 17.09 -9.16 -21.84
N HIS A 204 17.28 -10.19 -20.99
CA HIS A 204 16.73 -10.42 -19.63
C HIS A 204 15.53 -11.38 -19.45
N ASP A 205 15.48 -12.54 -20.13
CA ASP A 205 14.42 -13.53 -19.86
C ASP A 205 14.68 -14.41 -18.62
N VAL A 206 15.93 -14.56 -18.16
CA VAL A 206 16.26 -15.46 -17.05
C VAL A 206 15.84 -14.90 -15.69
N GLU A 207 16.06 -13.60 -15.43
CA GLU A 207 15.78 -12.97 -14.12
C GLU A 207 14.28 -12.72 -13.88
N VAL A 208 13.49 -12.60 -14.96
CA VAL A 208 12.04 -12.36 -14.89
C VAL A 208 11.30 -13.65 -14.47
N ASN A 209 11.75 -14.81 -14.93
CA ASN A 209 11.13 -16.10 -14.61
C ASN A 209 11.34 -16.51 -13.14
N ASP A 210 12.54 -16.29 -12.60
CA ASP A 210 12.84 -16.58 -11.19
C ASP A 210 12.00 -15.73 -10.24
N SER A 211 11.82 -14.45 -10.58
CA SER A 211 10.96 -13.52 -9.83
C SER A 211 9.49 -13.97 -9.85
N LEU A 212 8.97 -14.37 -11.01
CA LEU A 212 7.57 -14.80 -11.16
C LEU A 212 7.27 -16.10 -10.41
N SER A 213 8.19 -17.08 -10.45
CA SER A 213 8.05 -18.33 -9.70
C SER A 213 7.99 -18.07 -8.19
N THR A 214 8.82 -17.15 -7.70
CA THR A 214 8.86 -16.72 -6.29
C THR A 214 7.52 -16.12 -5.87
N TYR A 215 6.99 -15.17 -6.64
CA TYR A 215 5.70 -14.56 -6.31
C TYR A 215 4.53 -15.55 -6.39
N ASN A 216 4.56 -16.51 -7.31
CA ASN A 216 3.53 -17.54 -7.39
C ASN A 216 3.58 -18.47 -6.17
N LYS A 217 4.78 -18.85 -5.71
CA LYS A 217 4.98 -19.63 -4.48
C LYS A 217 4.47 -18.87 -3.25
N GLU A 218 4.77 -17.57 -3.14
CA GLU A 218 4.25 -16.74 -2.05
C GLU A 218 2.72 -16.62 -2.10
N ALA A 219 2.14 -16.39 -3.28
CA ALA A 219 0.69 -16.32 -3.44
C ALA A 219 -0.01 -17.64 -3.02
N ASN A 220 0.54 -18.79 -3.42
CA ASN A 220 0.03 -20.10 -3.02
C ASN A 220 0.19 -20.34 -1.52
N THR A 221 1.26 -19.83 -0.90
CA THR A 221 1.46 -19.91 0.55
C THR A 221 0.36 -19.14 1.30
N LEU A 222 -0.01 -17.96 0.82
CA LEU A 222 -1.12 -17.18 1.40
C LEU A 222 -2.48 -17.86 1.24
N ILE A 223 -2.71 -18.52 0.09
CA ILE A 223 -3.92 -19.32 -0.12
C ILE A 223 -3.97 -20.49 0.87
N ASN A 224 -2.89 -21.24 1.02
CA ASN A 224 -2.82 -22.37 1.96
C ASN A 224 -3.00 -21.92 3.43
N GLN A 225 -2.46 -20.76 3.81
CA GLN A 225 -2.68 -20.19 5.14
C GLN A 225 -4.15 -19.85 5.39
N LEU A 226 -4.84 -19.31 4.38
CA LEU A 226 -6.26 -19.02 4.45
C LEU A 226 -7.12 -20.29 4.52
N GLU A 227 -6.70 -21.34 3.81
CA GLU A 227 -7.33 -22.67 3.86
C GLU A 227 -7.18 -23.31 5.23
N MET A 228 -5.96 -23.40 5.77
CA MET A 228 -5.71 -23.93 7.11
C MET A 228 -6.47 -23.16 8.20
N ALA A 229 -6.55 -21.83 8.07
CA ALA A 229 -7.34 -21.01 8.99
C ALA A 229 -8.84 -21.38 8.95
N THR A 230 -9.34 -21.63 7.74
CA THR A 230 -10.73 -22.02 7.49
C THR A 230 -11.01 -23.41 8.06
N GLU A 231 -10.13 -24.39 7.83
CA GLU A 231 -10.25 -25.75 8.38
C GLU A 231 -10.15 -25.77 9.92
N ALA A 232 -9.20 -25.02 10.48
CA ALA A 232 -9.05 -24.89 11.93
C ALA A 232 -10.31 -24.29 12.57
N TYR A 233 -10.98 -23.37 11.88
CA TYR A 233 -12.26 -22.86 12.31
C TYR A 233 -13.37 -23.91 12.23
N GLU A 234 -13.50 -24.63 11.12
CA GLU A 234 -14.54 -25.66 10.96
C GLU A 234 -14.42 -26.78 11.99
N LYS A 235 -13.18 -27.21 12.29
CA LYS A 235 -12.92 -28.31 13.23
C LYS A 235 -13.05 -27.90 14.70
N ASN A 236 -12.57 -26.70 15.05
CA ASN A 236 -12.39 -26.30 16.45
C ASN A 236 -13.20 -25.06 16.87
N ASN A 237 -13.99 -24.46 15.97
CA ASN A 237 -14.75 -23.22 16.19
C ASN A 237 -13.89 -22.05 16.72
N ASN A 238 -12.60 -22.03 16.41
CA ASN A 238 -11.64 -21.05 16.92
C ASN A 238 -11.68 -19.75 16.10
N LYS A 239 -12.60 -18.85 16.46
CA LYS A 239 -12.81 -17.56 15.77
C LYS A 239 -11.57 -16.66 15.80
N THR A 240 -10.86 -16.61 16.91
CA THR A 240 -9.71 -15.72 17.11
C THR A 240 -8.56 -16.09 16.18
N MET A 241 -8.21 -17.38 16.09
CA MET A 241 -7.20 -17.87 15.14
C MET A 241 -7.61 -17.58 13.69
N PHE A 242 -8.89 -17.79 13.35
CA PHE A 242 -9.39 -17.52 12.01
C PHE A 242 -9.19 -16.06 11.58
N TYR A 243 -9.69 -15.10 12.37
CA TYR A 243 -9.58 -13.68 12.02
C TYR A 243 -8.13 -13.18 12.05
N LYS A 244 -7.30 -13.69 12.97
CA LYS A 244 -5.86 -13.40 13.00
C LYS A 244 -5.18 -13.83 11.70
N SER A 245 -5.44 -15.06 11.24
CA SER A 245 -4.87 -15.57 9.98
C SER A 245 -5.39 -14.81 8.75
N VAL A 246 -6.68 -14.44 8.71
CA VAL A 246 -7.24 -13.62 7.63
C VAL A 246 -6.56 -12.23 7.57
N GLY A 247 -6.27 -11.62 8.72
CA GLY A 247 -5.53 -10.36 8.81
C GLY A 247 -4.10 -10.46 8.25
N VAL A 248 -3.37 -11.52 8.62
CA VAL A 248 -2.02 -11.80 8.07
C VAL A 248 -2.08 -11.96 6.54
N VAL A 249 -3.01 -12.76 6.03
CA VAL A 249 -3.18 -12.97 4.58
C VAL A 249 -3.46 -11.66 3.84
N GLN A 250 -4.25 -10.75 4.41
CA GLN A 250 -4.54 -9.46 3.78
C GLN A 250 -3.31 -8.54 3.74
N SER A 251 -2.56 -8.45 4.83
CA SER A 251 -1.32 -7.65 4.91
C SER A 251 -0.28 -8.12 3.89
N ASP A 252 -0.07 -9.44 3.83
CA ASP A 252 0.94 -10.04 2.96
C ASP A 252 0.51 -9.99 1.49
N ASN A 253 -0.78 -10.18 1.21
CA ASN A 253 -1.33 -10.04 -0.15
C ASN A 253 -1.19 -8.60 -0.67
N TYR A 254 -1.49 -7.59 0.16
CA TYR A 254 -1.28 -6.19 -0.21
C TYR A 254 0.20 -5.91 -0.52
N SER A 255 1.11 -6.45 0.28
CA SER A 255 2.56 -6.36 0.04
C SER A 255 2.96 -6.99 -1.30
N LEU A 256 2.37 -8.12 -1.67
CA LEU A 256 2.59 -8.81 -2.96
C LEU A 256 2.05 -8.01 -4.14
N GLN A 257 0.81 -7.51 -4.06
CA GLN A 257 0.19 -6.70 -5.13
C GLN A 257 0.99 -5.44 -5.43
N MET A 258 1.51 -4.80 -4.38
CA MET A 258 2.41 -3.67 -4.55
C MET A 258 3.71 -4.08 -5.26
N SER A 259 4.31 -5.21 -4.90
CA SER A 259 5.55 -5.70 -5.56
C SER A 259 5.35 -5.98 -7.05
N LEU A 260 4.20 -6.53 -7.43
CA LEU A 260 3.85 -6.79 -8.83
C LEU A 260 3.53 -5.51 -9.62
N SER A 261 2.85 -4.54 -8.99
CA SER A 261 2.51 -3.26 -9.61
C SER A 261 3.75 -2.44 -10.00
N TYR A 262 4.86 -2.60 -9.27
CA TYR A 262 6.14 -1.99 -9.62
C TYR A 262 6.85 -2.68 -10.80
N ARG A 263 6.60 -3.98 -11.04
CA ARG A 263 7.19 -4.77 -12.15
C ARG A 263 6.26 -4.90 -13.36
N LYS A 264 5.19 -4.11 -13.44
CA LYS A 264 4.11 -4.18 -14.45
C LYS A 264 4.53 -4.00 -15.92
N LYS A 265 5.81 -3.74 -16.20
CA LYS A 265 6.36 -3.70 -17.55
C LYS A 265 6.62 -5.08 -18.17
N HIS A 266 6.48 -6.18 -17.43
CA HIS A 266 7.02 -7.49 -17.84
C HIS A 266 5.94 -8.59 -18.06
N GLY A 267 5.09 -8.46 -19.09
CA GLY A 267 4.41 -9.62 -19.70
C GLY A 267 3.13 -10.18 -19.04
N LYS A 268 2.50 -11.15 -19.73
CA LYS A 268 1.16 -11.71 -19.42
C LYS A 268 1.09 -12.47 -18.08
N GLY A 269 2.19 -13.07 -17.62
CA GLY A 269 2.24 -13.85 -16.37
C GLY A 269 1.91 -13.03 -15.12
N TYR A 270 2.36 -11.77 -15.08
CA TYR A 270 2.12 -10.85 -13.96
C TYR A 270 0.66 -10.42 -13.86
N LEU A 271 -0.05 -10.30 -14.98
CA LEU A 271 -1.47 -9.95 -15.01
C LEU A 271 -2.33 -11.08 -14.41
N THR A 272 -2.01 -12.34 -14.74
CA THR A 272 -2.67 -13.52 -14.15
C THR A 272 -2.48 -13.56 -12.64
N LEU A 273 -1.27 -13.26 -12.17
CA LEU A 273 -0.96 -13.24 -10.75
C LEU A 273 -1.62 -12.07 -10.01
N GLU A 274 -1.62 -10.86 -10.59
CA GLU A 274 -2.33 -9.69 -10.08
C GLU A 274 -3.84 -9.98 -9.90
N ASN A 275 -4.46 -10.65 -10.87
CA ASN A 275 -5.86 -11.06 -10.79
C ASN A 275 -6.11 -12.09 -9.67
N LYS A 276 -5.21 -13.07 -9.49
CA LYS A 276 -5.29 -14.04 -8.37
C LYS A 276 -5.22 -13.33 -7.02
N LEU A 277 -4.30 -12.38 -6.87
CA LEU A 277 -4.09 -11.63 -5.63
C LEU A 277 -5.22 -10.64 -5.37
N GLN A 278 -5.77 -9.99 -6.39
CA GLN A 278 -6.94 -9.12 -6.24
C GLN A 278 -8.16 -9.92 -5.80
N LYS A 279 -8.35 -11.12 -6.36
CA LYS A 279 -9.39 -12.04 -5.92
C LYS A 279 -9.19 -12.46 -4.46
N LEU A 280 -7.95 -12.70 -4.04
CA LEU A 280 -7.62 -13.03 -2.65
C LEU A 280 -7.90 -11.87 -1.71
N ALA A 281 -7.55 -10.64 -2.11
CA ALA A 281 -7.77 -9.42 -1.32
C ALA A 281 -9.26 -9.20 -1.10
N ASN A 282 -10.04 -9.26 -2.18
CA ASN A 282 -11.50 -9.12 -2.13
C ASN A 282 -12.13 -10.21 -1.26
N THR A 283 -11.65 -11.46 -1.35
CA THR A 283 -12.18 -12.58 -0.56
C THR A 283 -11.87 -12.41 0.93
N ALA A 284 -10.63 -12.09 1.29
CA ALA A 284 -10.23 -11.83 2.67
C ALA A 284 -11.01 -10.65 3.28
N GLN A 285 -11.18 -9.56 2.52
CA GLN A 285 -11.96 -8.41 2.95
C GLN A 285 -13.43 -8.78 3.21
N VAL A 286 -14.06 -9.53 2.30
CA VAL A 286 -15.44 -10.00 2.53
C VAL A 286 -15.50 -10.92 3.76
N MET A 287 -14.55 -11.84 3.93
CA MET A 287 -14.49 -12.73 5.10
C MET A 287 -14.41 -11.96 6.43
N GLN A 288 -13.68 -10.85 6.48
CA GLN A 288 -13.62 -9.98 7.67
C GLN A 288 -14.94 -9.25 7.95
N THR A 289 -15.63 -8.79 6.91
CA THR A 289 -16.91 -8.07 7.09
C THR A 289 -18.04 -8.98 7.56
N VAL A 290 -17.88 -10.30 7.44
CA VAL A 290 -18.91 -11.26 7.79
C VAL A 290 -18.78 -11.65 9.27
N LYS A 291 -19.79 -11.29 10.07
CA LYS A 291 -19.86 -11.55 11.53
C LYS A 291 -19.85 -13.04 11.93
N SER A 292 -20.12 -13.94 10.98
CA SER A 292 -20.17 -15.39 11.20
C SER A 292 -19.07 -16.05 10.38
N PRO A 293 -18.12 -16.74 11.03
CA PRO A 293 -17.05 -17.39 10.29
C PRO A 293 -17.54 -18.57 9.44
N GLN A 294 -18.69 -19.21 9.75
CA GLN A 294 -19.32 -20.18 8.81
C GLN A 294 -19.72 -19.52 7.48
N LYS A 295 -20.21 -18.28 7.52
CA LYS A 295 -20.53 -17.53 6.30
C LYS A 295 -19.25 -17.08 5.58
N ALA A 296 -18.18 -16.76 6.31
CA ALA A 296 -16.87 -16.46 5.74
C ALA A 296 -16.27 -17.68 5.02
N THR A 297 -16.38 -18.88 5.60
CA THR A 297 -15.99 -20.15 4.94
C THR A 297 -16.76 -20.38 3.64
N LYS A 298 -18.07 -20.12 3.62
CA LYS A 298 -18.86 -20.21 2.37
C LYS A 298 -18.42 -19.19 1.31
N VAL A 299 -17.98 -18.00 1.72
CA VAL A 299 -17.40 -17.00 0.81
C VAL A 299 -16.09 -17.52 0.22
N TYR A 300 -15.21 -18.10 1.05
CA TYR A 300 -13.97 -18.74 0.59
C TYR A 300 -14.24 -19.89 -0.38
N GLN A 301 -15.10 -20.84 -0.01
CA GLN A 301 -15.48 -21.97 -0.86
C GLN A 301 -16.13 -21.52 -2.18
N LYS A 302 -16.92 -20.44 -2.19
CA LYS A 302 -17.47 -19.89 -3.44
C LYS A 302 -16.40 -19.24 -4.31
N ALA A 303 -15.40 -18.59 -3.71
CA ALA A 303 -14.32 -17.93 -4.42
C ALA A 303 -13.28 -18.94 -4.96
N TYR A 304 -13.00 -20.00 -4.21
CA TYR A 304 -11.85 -20.91 -4.43
C TYR A 304 -12.22 -22.39 -4.57
N GLY A 305 -13.41 -22.83 -4.23
CA GLY A 305 -13.85 -24.24 -4.33
C GLY A 305 -13.90 -24.81 -5.76
N GLY A 306 -13.76 -23.96 -6.78
CA GLY A 306 -13.55 -24.37 -8.17
C GLY A 306 -12.08 -24.38 -8.62
N MET A 307 -11.14 -23.85 -7.83
CA MET A 307 -9.74 -23.67 -8.22
C MET A 307 -8.87 -24.93 -8.11
N ASN A 308 -9.30 -25.97 -7.39
CA ASN A 308 -8.61 -27.27 -7.40
C ASN A 308 -8.57 -27.90 -8.81
N LYS A 309 -9.43 -27.47 -9.75
CA LYS A 309 -9.34 -27.83 -11.17
C LYS A 309 -8.43 -26.92 -12.01
N ILE A 310 -8.12 -25.72 -11.54
CA ILE A 310 -7.34 -24.71 -12.29
C ILE A 310 -5.85 -24.78 -11.92
N SER A 311 -5.48 -25.21 -10.70
CA SER A 311 -4.06 -25.39 -10.36
C SER A 311 -3.40 -26.48 -11.22
N MET A 312 -4.10 -27.59 -11.51
CA MET A 312 -3.63 -28.62 -12.43
C MET A 312 -3.36 -28.09 -13.86
N ILE A 313 -4.17 -27.14 -14.34
CA ILE A 313 -4.02 -26.60 -15.69
C ILE A 313 -2.84 -25.61 -15.79
N VAL A 314 -2.53 -24.90 -14.69
CA VAL A 314 -1.43 -23.93 -14.66
C VAL A 314 -0.08 -24.62 -14.45
N ASP A 315 -0.02 -25.69 -13.66
CA ASP A 315 1.20 -26.49 -13.51
C ASP A 315 1.55 -27.20 -14.84
N ASP A 316 0.55 -27.66 -15.61
CA ASP A 316 0.76 -28.20 -16.97
C ASP A 316 1.26 -27.13 -17.97
N MET A 317 0.82 -25.87 -17.85
CA MET A 317 1.26 -24.78 -18.74
C MET A 317 2.64 -24.21 -18.41
N VAL A 318 3.10 -24.34 -17.16
CA VAL A 318 4.43 -23.90 -16.72
C VAL A 318 5.50 -24.97 -17.02
N LEU A 319 5.11 -26.22 -17.18
CA LEU A 319 6.01 -27.32 -17.57
C LEU A 319 6.07 -27.58 -19.08
N SER A 320 5.21 -26.94 -19.88
CA SER A 320 5.14 -27.13 -21.34
C SER A 320 5.74 -25.99 -22.18
N ASN A 321 6.51 -25.08 -21.58
CA ASN A 321 7.30 -24.04 -22.25
C ASN A 321 8.72 -24.02 -21.68
#